data_AF-A0A497SGV0-F1
#
_entry.id   AF-A0A497SGV0-F1
#
_cell.length_a   1.000
_cell.length_b   1.000
_cell.length_c   1.000
_cell.angle_alpha   90.00
_cell.angle_beta   90.00
_cell.angle_gamma   90.00
#
_symmetry.space_group_name_H-M   'P 1'
#
loop_
_entity.id
_entity.type
_entity.pdbx_description
1 polymer ?
#
loop_
_entity_poly.entity_id
_entity_poly.type
_entity_poly.pdbx_seq_one_letter_code
_entity_poly.pdbx_strand_id
1 'polypeptide(L)'
;MKKLDFKLVLKKMPLSLLYFAFGYLLGFLVTPILFFLNRSFLEFILNIWSRRILFGINFFPRGYWFIFNNLFALALAIVSVLLIAMYVTKTPDYRLTKKFKVSKKHRIKIVLFGLYLIPAGSLTLNSFLISLFLTYISLNFGILKFLELARLLLNYAFFELLALFLATSLGFAYLEILSPFILKGSWKKCKEIGRRLLFSRTTALTLSLVFALAIIAGILEGSFI
;
A
#
# COMPACT_ATOMS: atom_id res chain seq x y z
N MET A 1 -5.65 -10.87 -25.37
CA MET A 1 -4.78 -10.80 -24.16
C MET A 1 -4.91 -9.38 -23.59
N LYS A 2 -5.24 -9.19 -22.31
CA LYS A 2 -5.32 -7.84 -21.72
C LYS A 2 -3.91 -7.23 -21.68
N LYS A 3 -3.70 -6.12 -22.38
CA LYS A 3 -2.49 -5.29 -22.27
C LYS A 3 -2.71 -4.29 -21.12
N LEU A 4 -1.63 -3.80 -20.52
CA LEU A 4 -1.73 -2.73 -19.53
C LEU A 4 -1.99 -1.41 -20.23
N ASP A 5 -3.19 -0.87 -20.04
CA ASP A 5 -3.57 0.48 -20.40
C ASP A 5 -3.88 1.30 -19.13
N PHE A 6 -3.83 2.62 -19.27
CA PHE A 6 -4.07 3.52 -18.13
C PHE A 6 -5.51 3.42 -17.62
N LYS A 7 -6.46 3.11 -18.51
CA LYS A 7 -7.87 2.90 -18.17
C LYS A 7 -8.06 1.73 -17.19
N LEU A 8 -7.27 0.66 -17.33
CA LEU A 8 -7.28 -0.48 -16.43
C LEU A 8 -6.75 -0.10 -15.05
N VAL A 9 -5.70 0.74 -14.98
CA VAL A 9 -5.18 1.29 -13.72
C VAL A 9 -6.27 2.11 -13.02
N LEU A 10 -6.89 3.05 -13.74
CA LEU A 10 -7.98 3.86 -13.18
C LEU A 10 -9.20 3.02 -12.76
N LYS A 11 -9.52 1.95 -13.49
CA LYS A 11 -10.60 1.02 -13.14
C LYS A 11 -10.36 0.30 -11.80
N LYS A 12 -9.12 0.24 -11.32
CA LYS A 12 -8.75 -0.31 -10.00
C LYS A 12 -8.82 0.69 -8.86
N MET A 13 -8.99 1.97 -9.16
CA MET A 13 -9.06 3.02 -8.14
C MET A 13 -10.20 2.83 -7.13
N PRO A 14 -11.42 2.40 -7.52
CA PRO A 14 -12.49 2.12 -6.54
C PRO A 14 -12.12 1.00 -5.55
N LEU A 15 -11.38 -0.01 -6.01
CA LEU A 15 -10.92 -1.10 -5.14
C LEU A 15 -9.89 -0.60 -4.13
N SER A 16 -8.97 0.26 -4.55
CA SER A 16 -8.02 0.93 -3.66
C SER A 16 -8.76 1.78 -2.62
N LEU A 17 -9.74 2.59 -3.03
CA LEU A 17 -10.57 3.38 -2.11
C LEU A 17 -11.31 2.49 -1.10
N LEU A 18 -11.81 1.33 -1.51
CA LEU A 18 -12.47 0.38 -0.62
C LEU A 18 -11.53 -0.12 0.48
N TYR A 19 -10.29 -0.52 0.13
CA TYR A 19 -9.31 -0.97 1.14
C TYR A 19 -8.86 0.16 2.06
N PHE A 20 -8.77 1.38 1.54
CA PHE A 20 -8.51 2.56 2.36
C PHE A 20 -9.65 2.83 3.35
N ALA A 21 -10.89 2.83 2.87
CA ALA A 21 -12.06 3.01 3.73
C ALA A 21 -12.17 1.91 4.78
N PHE A 22 -11.86 0.66 4.41
CA PHE A 22 -11.84 -0.46 5.34
C PHE A 22 -10.80 -0.28 6.45
N GLY A 23 -9.56 0.08 6.12
CA GLY A 23 -8.53 0.35 7.13
C GLY A 23 -8.89 1.54 8.01
N TYR A 24 -9.43 2.61 7.42
CA TYR A 24 -9.91 3.77 8.16
C TYR A 24 -11.01 3.38 9.16
N LEU A 25 -12.03 2.65 8.72
CA LEU A 25 -13.12 2.17 9.59
C LEU A 25 -12.59 1.31 10.75
N LEU A 26 -11.66 0.39 10.46
CA LEU A 26 -11.02 -0.42 11.51
C LEU A 26 -10.29 0.46 12.53
N GLY A 27 -9.54 1.47 12.09
CA GLY A 27 -8.84 2.39 12.98
C GLY A 27 -9.82 3.15 13.87
N PHE A 28 -10.90 3.68 13.28
CA PHE A 28 -11.95 4.39 14.01
C PHE A 28 -12.62 3.51 15.09
N LEU A 29 -12.90 2.24 14.80
CA LEU A 29 -13.52 1.31 15.75
C LEU A 29 -12.56 0.82 16.84
N VAL A 30 -11.31 0.53 16.48
CA VAL A 30 -10.31 -0.03 17.40
C VAL A 30 -9.79 1.03 18.37
N THR A 31 -9.73 2.31 17.96
CA THR A 31 -9.11 3.36 18.76
C THR A 31 -9.83 3.61 20.08
N PRO A 32 -11.16 3.78 20.16
CA PRO A 32 -11.87 3.90 21.44
C PRO A 32 -11.63 2.69 22.34
N ILE A 33 -11.67 1.48 21.78
CA ILE A 33 -11.44 0.24 22.53
C ILE A 33 -10.04 0.28 23.17
N LEU A 34 -9.01 0.58 22.39
CA LEU A 34 -7.64 0.68 22.92
C LEU A 34 -7.47 1.86 23.86
N PHE A 35 -8.13 2.99 23.60
CA PHE A 35 -8.03 4.19 24.43
C PHE A 35 -8.56 3.95 25.85
N PHE A 36 -9.69 3.26 25.98
CA PHE A 36 -10.30 2.97 27.28
C PHE A 36 -9.72 1.74 27.96
N LEU A 37 -9.30 0.71 27.21
CA LEU A 37 -8.80 -0.55 27.79
C LEU A 37 -7.28 -0.60 27.98
N ASN A 38 -6.51 0.07 27.12
CA ASN A 38 -5.05 0.03 27.17
C ASN A 38 -4.41 1.24 26.46
N ARG A 39 -4.58 2.43 27.05
CA ARG A 39 -4.10 3.70 26.51
C ARG A 39 -2.59 3.69 26.24
N SER A 40 -1.80 3.11 27.13
CA SER A 40 -0.34 3.03 26.97
C SER A 40 0.06 2.24 25.72
N PHE A 41 -0.66 1.18 25.39
CA PHE A 41 -0.42 0.42 24.16
C PHE A 41 -0.81 1.20 22.90
N LEU A 42 -1.92 1.95 22.95
CA LEU A 42 -2.32 2.85 21.87
C LEU A 42 -1.26 3.93 21.60
N GLU A 43 -0.79 4.60 22.66
CA GLU A 43 0.27 5.61 22.58
C GLU A 43 1.60 5.02 22.10
N PHE A 44 1.91 3.78 22.49
CA PHE A 44 3.08 3.05 21.98
C PHE A 44 3.01 2.83 20.46
N ILE A 45 1.86 2.36 19.93
CA ILE A 45 1.65 2.19 18.48
C ILE A 45 1.82 3.54 17.77
N LEU A 46 1.21 4.60 18.30
CA LEU A 46 1.29 5.94 17.74
C LEU A 46 2.72 6.50 17.77
N ASN A 47 3.48 6.23 18.83
CA ASN A 47 4.87 6.65 18.95
C ASN A 47 5.78 5.91 17.97
N ILE A 48 5.55 4.61 17.72
CA ILE A 48 6.28 3.88 16.67
C ILE A 48 5.97 4.49 15.30
N TRP A 49 4.69 4.76 15.02
CA TRP A 49 4.28 5.34 13.75
C TRP A 49 4.84 6.75 13.55
N SER A 50 4.79 7.60 14.59
CA SER A 50 5.36 8.96 14.53
C SER A 50 6.88 8.93 14.39
N ARG A 51 7.59 8.04 15.10
CA ARG A 51 9.04 7.84 14.92
C ARG A 51 9.40 7.39 13.52
N ARG A 52 8.57 6.57 12.86
CA ARG A 52 8.76 6.21 11.45
C ARG A 52 8.63 7.43 10.53
N ILE A 53 7.67 8.32 10.80
CA ILE A 53 7.51 9.58 10.04
C ILE A 53 8.71 10.50 10.28
N LEU A 54 9.12 10.68 11.55
CA LEU A 54 10.23 11.56 11.96
C LEU A 54 11.61 11.06 11.50
N PHE A 55 11.88 9.75 11.60
CA PHE A 55 13.08 9.13 11.03
C PHE A 55 13.23 9.55 9.57
N GLY A 56 12.13 9.52 8.87
CA GLY A 56 12.09 9.99 7.52
C GLY A 56 12.50 11.42 7.25
N ILE A 57 11.84 12.33 7.97
CA ILE A 57 12.11 13.76 7.88
C ILE A 57 13.59 14.05 8.18
N ASN A 58 14.22 13.29 9.08
CA ASN A 58 15.63 13.46 9.45
C ASN A 58 16.65 12.94 8.42
N PHE A 59 16.35 11.86 7.70
CA PHE A 59 17.26 11.30 6.68
C PHE A 59 17.09 11.92 5.30
N PHE A 60 15.94 12.54 5.04
CA PHE A 60 15.64 13.25 3.79
C PHE A 60 15.18 14.66 4.13
N PRO A 61 16.11 15.58 4.47
CA PRO A 61 15.76 16.96 4.70
C PRO A 61 15.10 17.49 3.42
N ARG A 62 13.90 18.12 3.54
CA ARG A 62 13.05 18.68 2.46
C ARG A 62 11.86 17.83 1.96
N GLY A 63 11.17 17.07 2.82
CA GLY A 63 9.87 16.45 2.46
C GLY A 63 9.95 15.28 1.45
N TYR A 64 11.11 15.02 0.86
CA TYR A 64 11.34 13.87 -0.01
C TYR A 64 11.10 12.54 0.68
N TRP A 65 11.15 12.47 2.01
CA TRP A 65 10.91 11.24 2.74
C TRP A 65 9.58 10.60 2.41
N PHE A 66 8.49 11.37 2.35
CA PHE A 66 7.17 10.76 2.20
C PHE A 66 7.01 10.20 0.77
N ILE A 67 7.59 10.90 -0.20
CA ILE A 67 7.79 10.44 -1.59
C ILE A 67 8.62 9.16 -1.61
N PHE A 68 9.77 9.13 -0.95
CA PHE A 68 10.64 7.96 -0.85
C PHE A 68 9.99 6.81 -0.07
N ASN A 69 9.19 7.08 0.96
CA ASN A 69 8.50 6.08 1.78
C ASN A 69 7.36 5.44 0.98
N ASN A 70 6.63 6.21 0.17
CA ASN A 70 5.62 5.69 -0.75
C ASN A 70 6.26 4.94 -1.94
N LEU A 71 7.35 5.47 -2.51
CA LEU A 71 8.12 4.78 -3.58
C LEU A 71 8.81 3.51 -3.06
N PHE A 72 9.33 3.54 -1.84
CA PHE A 72 9.96 2.41 -1.17
C PHE A 72 8.91 1.39 -0.75
N ALA A 73 7.73 1.81 -0.26
CA ALA A 73 6.61 0.91 -0.02
C ALA A 73 6.09 0.27 -1.32
N LEU A 74 6.06 1.03 -2.42
CA LEU A 74 5.70 0.52 -3.75
C LEU A 74 6.78 -0.43 -4.30
N ALA A 75 8.05 -0.07 -4.17
CA ALA A 75 9.18 -0.90 -4.58
C ALA A 75 9.25 -2.18 -3.75
N LEU A 76 9.09 -2.10 -2.42
CA LEU A 76 8.94 -3.24 -1.53
C LEU A 76 7.73 -4.07 -1.91
N ALA A 77 6.58 -3.47 -2.20
CA ALA A 77 5.41 -4.22 -2.65
C ALA A 77 5.69 -5.01 -3.94
N ILE A 78 6.28 -4.36 -4.95
CA ILE A 78 6.64 -4.99 -6.23
C ILE A 78 7.72 -6.06 -6.03
N VAL A 79 8.76 -5.77 -5.25
CA VAL A 79 9.88 -6.68 -4.98
C VAL A 79 9.42 -7.86 -4.12
N SER A 80 8.60 -7.65 -3.09
CA SER A 80 8.01 -8.72 -2.27
C SER A 80 7.08 -9.60 -3.10
N VAL A 81 6.26 -9.02 -3.98
CA VAL A 81 5.44 -9.78 -4.95
C VAL A 81 6.34 -10.68 -5.81
N LEU A 82 7.44 -10.15 -6.32
CA LEU A 82 8.40 -10.90 -7.16
C LEU A 82 9.19 -11.96 -6.37
N LEU A 83 9.68 -11.62 -5.17
CA LEU A 83 10.45 -12.50 -4.29
C LEU A 83 9.59 -13.65 -3.74
N ILE A 84 8.34 -13.39 -3.37
CA ILE A 84 7.40 -14.43 -2.95
C ILE A 84 7.09 -15.34 -4.13
N ALA A 85 6.83 -14.78 -5.32
CA ALA A 85 6.66 -15.59 -6.52
C ALA A 85 7.91 -16.46 -6.81
N MET A 86 9.12 -15.92 -6.65
CA MET A 86 10.38 -16.65 -6.81
C MET A 86 10.65 -17.69 -5.71
N TYR A 87 10.39 -17.38 -4.45
CA TYR A 87 10.57 -18.31 -3.34
C TYR A 87 9.63 -19.50 -3.46
N VAL A 88 8.37 -19.25 -3.82
CA VAL A 88 7.39 -20.29 -4.15
C VAL A 88 7.91 -21.17 -5.29
N THR A 89 8.59 -20.61 -6.30
CA THR A 89 9.18 -21.40 -7.40
C THR A 89 10.36 -22.27 -6.97
N LYS A 90 11.18 -21.83 -6.01
CA LYS A 90 12.37 -22.56 -5.54
C LYS A 90 12.07 -23.56 -4.43
N THR A 91 10.95 -23.41 -3.72
CA THR A 91 10.61 -24.31 -2.61
C THR A 91 10.00 -25.60 -3.17
N PRO A 92 10.66 -26.75 -3.02
CA PRO A 92 10.21 -28.00 -3.61
C PRO A 92 8.85 -28.40 -3.04
N ASP A 93 7.97 -28.87 -3.93
CA ASP A 93 6.55 -29.12 -3.67
C ASP A 93 6.30 -29.92 -2.39
N TYR A 94 7.13 -30.92 -2.09
CA TYR A 94 6.93 -31.80 -0.94
C TYR A 94 7.04 -31.10 0.43
N ARG A 95 7.87 -30.05 0.58
CA ARG A 95 8.07 -29.35 1.88
C ARG A 95 6.86 -28.50 2.28
N LEU A 96 6.26 -27.81 1.33
CA LEU A 96 5.07 -26.97 1.57
C LEU A 96 3.79 -27.81 1.66
N THR A 97 3.70 -28.88 0.88
CA THR A 97 2.55 -29.81 0.90
C THR A 97 2.49 -30.59 2.24
N LYS A 98 3.65 -30.98 2.80
CA LYS A 98 3.72 -31.58 4.15
C LYS A 98 3.28 -30.61 5.25
N LYS A 99 3.68 -29.33 5.17
CA LYS A 99 3.45 -28.33 6.23
C LYS A 99 2.03 -27.78 6.24
N PHE A 100 1.37 -27.69 5.08
CA PHE A 100 0.04 -27.11 4.97
C PHE A 100 -1.07 -28.10 4.55
N LYS A 101 -0.75 -29.39 4.26
CA LYS A 101 -1.71 -30.41 3.78
C LYS A 101 -2.57 -29.96 2.58
N VAL A 102 -2.06 -29.07 1.71
CA VAL A 102 -2.86 -28.47 0.64
C VAL A 102 -2.49 -29.03 -0.73
N SER A 103 -3.48 -29.40 -1.55
CA SER A 103 -3.24 -29.83 -2.92
C SER A 103 -2.61 -28.71 -3.79
N LYS A 104 -1.82 -29.09 -4.81
CA LYS A 104 -1.16 -28.18 -5.76
C LYS A 104 -2.10 -27.08 -6.32
N LYS A 105 -3.38 -27.41 -6.55
CA LYS A 105 -4.41 -26.50 -7.08
C LYS A 105 -4.75 -25.34 -6.14
N HIS A 106 -4.71 -25.57 -4.83
CA HIS A 106 -5.01 -24.56 -3.82
C HIS A 106 -3.79 -23.70 -3.49
N ARG A 107 -2.56 -24.25 -3.60
CA ARG A 107 -1.31 -23.49 -3.43
C ARG A 107 -1.26 -22.25 -4.31
N ILE A 108 -1.64 -22.39 -5.59
CA ILE A 108 -1.65 -21.28 -6.54
C ILE A 108 -2.68 -20.20 -6.17
N LYS A 109 -3.85 -20.62 -5.65
CA LYS A 109 -4.87 -19.68 -5.15
C LYS A 109 -4.39 -18.93 -3.90
N ILE A 110 -3.73 -19.62 -2.97
CA ILE A 110 -3.14 -19.02 -1.76
C ILE A 110 -2.04 -18.02 -2.14
N VAL A 111 -1.19 -18.36 -3.11
CA VAL A 111 -0.15 -17.45 -3.61
C VAL A 111 -0.78 -16.23 -4.25
N LEU A 112 -1.76 -16.41 -5.15
CA LEU A 112 -2.46 -15.29 -5.77
C LEU A 112 -3.09 -14.39 -4.71
N PHE A 113 -3.78 -14.97 -3.73
CA PHE A 113 -4.36 -14.24 -2.59
C PHE A 113 -3.30 -13.45 -1.81
N GLY A 114 -2.17 -14.07 -1.46
CA GLY A 114 -1.05 -13.41 -0.79
C GLY A 114 -0.46 -12.24 -1.60
N LEU A 115 -0.42 -12.36 -2.93
CA LEU A 115 0.03 -11.26 -3.79
C LEU A 115 -0.97 -10.10 -3.81
N TYR A 116 -2.28 -10.36 -3.80
CA TYR A 116 -3.31 -9.32 -3.68
C TYR A 116 -3.31 -8.63 -2.31
N LEU A 117 -2.95 -9.35 -1.24
CA LEU A 117 -2.83 -8.79 0.10
C LEU A 117 -1.71 -7.76 0.25
N ILE A 118 -0.70 -7.74 -0.63
CA ILE A 118 0.42 -6.80 -0.52
C ILE A 118 -0.04 -5.35 -0.80
N PRO A 119 -0.60 -5.01 -1.99
CA PRO A 119 -1.11 -3.68 -2.25
C PRO A 119 -2.32 -3.35 -1.35
N ALA A 120 -3.23 -4.31 -1.12
CA ALA A 120 -4.40 -4.10 -0.25
C ALA A 120 -4.00 -3.83 1.21
N GLY A 121 -3.11 -4.65 1.75
CA GLY A 121 -2.67 -4.59 3.15
C GLY A 121 -1.85 -3.34 3.45
N SER A 122 -0.99 -2.90 2.53
CA SER A 122 -0.25 -1.65 2.69
C SER A 122 -1.19 -0.44 2.78
N LEU A 123 -2.20 -0.37 1.91
CA LEU A 123 -3.18 0.71 1.93
C LEU A 123 -4.09 0.67 3.17
N THR A 124 -4.52 -0.54 3.55
CA THR A 124 -5.35 -0.77 4.75
C THR A 124 -4.58 -0.41 6.02
N LEU A 125 -3.30 -0.78 6.14
CA LEU A 125 -2.49 -0.46 7.32
C LEU A 125 -2.24 1.05 7.46
N ASN A 126 -1.90 1.74 6.36
CA ASN A 126 -1.66 3.18 6.42
C ASN A 126 -2.94 3.95 6.79
N SER A 127 -4.08 3.61 6.17
CA SER A 127 -5.38 4.22 6.52
C SER A 127 -5.82 3.90 7.95
N PHE A 128 -5.56 2.68 8.43
CA PHE A 128 -5.76 2.30 9.82
C PHE A 128 -4.97 3.20 10.78
N LEU A 129 -3.67 3.39 10.53
CA LEU A 129 -2.82 4.23 11.39
C LEU A 129 -3.22 5.71 11.36
N ILE A 130 -3.57 6.23 10.18
CA ILE A 130 -4.11 7.60 10.03
C ILE A 130 -5.39 7.77 10.85
N SER A 131 -6.35 6.84 10.68
CA SER A 131 -7.61 6.90 11.44
C SER A 131 -7.38 6.72 12.93
N LEU A 132 -6.43 5.89 13.33
CA LEU A 132 -6.10 5.63 14.71
C LEU A 132 -5.50 6.88 15.38
N PHE A 133 -4.63 7.59 14.68
CA PHE A 133 -4.11 8.88 15.12
C PHE A 133 -5.21 9.95 15.23
N LEU A 134 -6.01 10.13 14.18
CA LEU A 134 -7.07 11.14 14.18
C LEU A 134 -8.11 10.89 15.28
N THR A 135 -8.52 9.63 15.47
CA THR A 135 -9.48 9.27 16.51
C THR A 135 -8.89 9.47 17.91
N TYR A 136 -7.60 9.17 18.11
CA TYR A 136 -6.89 9.46 19.36
C TYR A 136 -6.88 10.96 19.66
N ILE A 137 -6.59 11.81 18.66
CA ILE A 137 -6.64 13.27 18.82
C ILE A 137 -8.05 13.71 19.22
N SER A 138 -9.09 13.18 18.57
CA SER A 138 -10.47 13.51 18.91
C SER A 138 -10.83 13.15 20.34
N LEU A 139 -10.38 11.99 20.84
CA LEU A 139 -10.67 11.53 22.20
C LEU A 139 -9.88 12.30 23.27
N ASN A 140 -8.63 12.68 22.97
CA ASN A 140 -7.73 13.30 23.95
C ASN A 140 -7.82 14.84 23.97
N PHE A 141 -8.05 15.47 22.82
CA PHE A 141 -8.02 16.93 22.65
C PHE A 141 -9.34 17.52 22.13
N GLY A 142 -10.33 16.67 21.88
CA GLY A 142 -11.67 17.09 21.44
C GLY A 142 -11.81 17.28 19.93
N ILE A 143 -13.07 17.45 19.50
CA ILE A 143 -13.48 17.43 18.09
C ILE A 143 -12.91 18.61 17.29
N LEU A 144 -12.71 19.78 17.91
CA LEU A 144 -12.18 20.97 17.22
C LEU A 144 -10.74 20.74 16.75
N LYS A 145 -9.89 20.14 17.60
CA LYS A 145 -8.52 19.77 17.24
C LYS A 145 -8.47 18.67 16.19
N PHE A 146 -9.39 17.70 16.27
CA PHE A 146 -9.56 16.71 15.21
C PHE A 146 -9.89 17.35 13.86
N LEU A 147 -10.86 18.26 13.81
CA LEU A 147 -11.27 18.92 12.56
C LEU A 147 -10.13 19.78 11.96
N GLU A 148 -9.40 20.49 12.82
CA GLU A 148 -8.21 21.25 12.44
C GLU A 148 -7.16 20.34 11.79
N LEU A 149 -6.78 19.24 12.46
CA LEU A 149 -5.80 18.27 11.96
C LEU A 149 -6.28 17.51 10.72
N ALA A 150 -7.55 17.15 10.64
CA ALA A 150 -8.14 16.51 9.47
C ALA A 150 -8.11 17.45 8.26
N ARG A 151 -8.39 18.74 8.46
CA ARG A 151 -8.29 19.77 7.41
C ARG A 151 -6.84 19.95 6.96
N LEU A 152 -5.89 19.99 7.88
CA LEU A 152 -4.46 20.04 7.53
C LEU A 152 -4.06 18.80 6.72
N LEU A 153 -4.40 17.59 7.17
CA LEU A 153 -4.14 16.35 6.42
C LEU A 153 -4.77 16.35 5.02
N LEU A 154 -6.01 16.84 4.89
CA LEU A 154 -6.65 16.95 3.58
C LEU A 154 -5.97 17.98 2.67
N ASN A 155 -5.50 19.11 3.19
CA ASN A 155 -4.87 20.14 2.37
C ASN A 155 -3.44 19.76 1.95
N TYR A 156 -2.68 19.15 2.86
CA TYR A 156 -1.27 18.86 2.65
C TYR A 156 -1.04 17.47 2.04
N ALA A 157 -1.79 16.45 2.48
CA ALA A 157 -1.58 15.07 2.05
C ALA A 157 -2.51 14.62 0.90
N PHE A 158 -3.36 15.48 0.32
CA PHE A 158 -4.27 15.09 -0.77
C PHE A 158 -3.53 14.46 -1.97
N PHE A 159 -2.46 15.12 -2.42
CA PHE A 159 -1.67 14.64 -3.54
C PHE A 159 -0.93 13.34 -3.21
N GLU A 160 -0.52 13.16 -1.95
CA GLU A 160 0.11 11.91 -1.48
C GLU A 160 -0.87 10.76 -1.43
N LEU A 161 -2.09 11.00 -0.94
CA LEU A 161 -3.17 10.02 -0.95
C LEU A 161 -3.53 9.63 -2.38
N LEU A 162 -3.59 10.60 -3.30
CA LEU A 162 -3.83 10.33 -4.72
C LEU A 162 -2.70 9.52 -5.35
N ALA A 163 -1.44 9.84 -5.05
CA ALA A 163 -0.27 9.09 -5.48
C ALA A 163 -0.31 7.64 -4.96
N LEU A 164 -0.66 7.45 -3.68
CA LEU A 164 -0.83 6.15 -3.04
C LEU A 164 -1.97 5.33 -3.68
N PHE A 165 -3.10 5.96 -4.00
CA PHE A 165 -4.22 5.29 -4.69
C PHE A 165 -3.83 4.86 -6.10
N LEU A 166 -3.15 5.71 -6.87
CA LEU A 166 -2.67 5.36 -8.20
C LEU A 166 -1.63 4.23 -8.17
N ALA A 167 -0.69 4.28 -7.23
CA ALA A 167 0.33 3.25 -7.03
C ALA A 167 -0.30 1.89 -6.66
N THR A 168 -1.27 1.88 -5.73
CA THR A 168 -1.99 0.68 -5.32
C THR A 168 -2.81 0.10 -6.48
N SER A 169 -3.47 0.98 -7.24
CA SER A 169 -4.28 0.60 -8.41
C SER A 169 -3.44 0.00 -9.53
N LEU A 170 -2.22 0.50 -9.74
CA LEU A 170 -1.23 -0.09 -10.65
C LEU A 170 -0.85 -1.51 -10.21
N GLY A 171 -0.63 -1.71 -8.91
CA GLY A 171 -0.39 -3.03 -8.32
C GLY A 171 -1.53 -4.03 -8.58
N PHE A 172 -2.78 -3.60 -8.39
CA PHE A 172 -3.95 -4.44 -8.73
C PHE A 172 -4.10 -4.72 -10.22
N ALA A 173 -3.81 -3.74 -11.08
CA ALA A 173 -3.85 -3.94 -12.53
C ALA A 173 -2.82 -4.97 -12.99
N TYR A 174 -1.62 -4.97 -12.40
CA TYR A 174 -0.59 -5.97 -12.67
C TYR A 174 -1.06 -7.36 -12.28
N LEU A 175 -1.59 -7.51 -11.07
CA LEU A 175 -2.10 -8.80 -10.58
C LEU A 175 -3.28 -9.29 -11.42
N GLU A 176 -4.16 -8.42 -11.90
CA GLU A 176 -5.24 -8.82 -12.80
C GLU A 176 -4.68 -9.43 -14.08
N ILE A 177 -3.71 -8.79 -14.72
CA ILE A 177 -3.10 -9.27 -15.96
C ILE A 177 -2.34 -10.59 -15.73
N LEU A 178 -1.62 -10.72 -14.62
CA LEU A 178 -0.81 -11.90 -14.30
C LEU A 178 -1.64 -13.08 -13.79
N SER A 179 -2.79 -12.83 -13.17
CA SER A 179 -3.63 -13.84 -12.51
C SER A 179 -3.97 -15.07 -13.38
N PRO A 180 -4.33 -14.97 -14.67
CA PRO A 180 -4.67 -16.16 -15.46
C PRO A 180 -3.46 -17.06 -15.72
N PHE A 181 -2.27 -16.48 -15.77
CA PHE A 181 -1.01 -17.23 -15.97
C PHE A 181 -0.56 -17.90 -14.68
N ILE A 182 -0.73 -17.20 -13.54
CA ILE A 182 -0.52 -17.74 -12.21
C ILE A 182 -1.44 -18.94 -11.98
N LEU A 183 -2.75 -18.77 -12.23
CA LEU A 183 -3.77 -19.82 -12.05
C LEU A 183 -3.53 -21.07 -12.92
N LYS A 184 -3.00 -20.88 -14.13
CA LYS A 184 -2.58 -21.98 -15.02
C LYS A 184 -1.21 -22.58 -14.67
N GLY A 185 -0.52 -22.07 -13.66
CA GLY A 185 0.82 -22.50 -13.26
C GLY A 185 1.93 -22.14 -14.27
N SER A 186 1.65 -21.26 -15.25
CA SER A 186 2.59 -20.89 -16.31
C SER A 186 3.51 -19.74 -15.88
N TRP A 187 4.37 -20.03 -14.90
CA TRP A 187 5.24 -19.03 -14.25
C TRP A 187 6.26 -18.39 -15.17
N LYS A 188 6.80 -19.15 -16.15
CA LYS A 188 7.73 -18.60 -17.16
C LYS A 188 7.06 -17.49 -17.97
N LYS A 189 5.81 -17.71 -18.42
CA LYS A 189 5.01 -16.69 -19.12
C LYS A 189 4.65 -15.52 -18.21
N CYS A 190 4.32 -15.79 -16.94
CA CYS A 190 4.05 -14.75 -15.94
C CYS A 190 5.26 -13.80 -15.77
N LYS A 191 6.49 -14.36 -15.68
CA LYS A 191 7.72 -13.56 -15.55
C LYS A 191 8.00 -12.72 -16.80
N GLU A 192 7.81 -13.29 -17.97
CA GLU A 192 8.01 -12.60 -19.25
C GLU A 192 7.03 -11.43 -19.41
N ILE A 193 5.74 -11.67 -19.14
CA ILE A 193 4.70 -10.64 -19.18
C ILE A 193 4.96 -9.58 -18.12
N GLY A 194 5.28 -9.98 -16.88
CA GLY A 194 5.59 -9.03 -15.80
C GLY A 194 6.77 -8.12 -16.16
N ARG A 195 7.83 -8.66 -16.77
CA ARG A 195 8.95 -7.85 -17.27
C ARG A 195 8.49 -6.87 -18.35
N ARG A 196 7.71 -7.32 -19.33
CA ARG A 196 7.17 -6.44 -20.38
C ARG A 196 6.27 -5.34 -19.83
N LEU A 197 5.48 -5.64 -18.79
CA LEU A 197 4.64 -4.64 -18.13
C LEU A 197 5.49 -3.58 -17.43
N LEU A 198 6.52 -3.99 -16.67
CA LEU A 198 7.41 -3.06 -15.96
C LEU A 198 8.08 -2.04 -16.89
N PHE A 199 8.47 -2.47 -18.09
CA PHE A 199 9.11 -1.60 -19.09
C PHE A 199 8.11 -0.99 -20.09
N SER A 200 6.81 -1.04 -19.80
CA SER A 200 5.79 -0.47 -20.70
C SER A 200 5.68 1.05 -20.55
N ARG A 201 5.32 1.74 -21.64
CA ARG A 201 5.06 3.18 -21.64
C ARG A 201 3.97 3.58 -20.62
N THR A 202 2.92 2.76 -20.49
CA THR A 202 1.83 2.99 -19.52
C THR A 202 2.34 2.97 -18.09
N THR A 203 3.23 2.05 -17.75
CA THR A 203 3.86 1.98 -16.43
C THR A 203 4.71 3.20 -16.17
N ALA A 204 5.57 3.57 -17.14
CA ALA A 204 6.39 4.76 -17.02
C ALA A 204 5.52 6.01 -16.77
N LEU A 205 4.47 6.21 -17.57
CA LEU A 205 3.53 7.33 -17.40
C LEU A 205 2.84 7.32 -16.02
N THR A 206 2.39 6.15 -15.56
CA THR A 206 1.73 6.03 -14.25
C THR A 206 2.71 6.35 -13.12
N LEU A 207 3.94 5.84 -13.19
CA LEU A 207 4.97 6.13 -12.20
C LEU A 207 5.41 7.60 -12.23
N SER A 208 5.52 8.20 -13.40
CA SER A 208 5.79 9.64 -13.55
C SER A 208 4.67 10.48 -12.94
N LEU A 209 3.41 10.08 -13.11
CA LEU A 209 2.27 10.76 -12.49
C LEU A 209 2.29 10.62 -10.97
N VAL A 210 2.53 9.41 -10.44
CA VAL A 210 2.73 9.17 -9.00
C VAL A 210 3.85 10.05 -8.45
N PHE A 211 4.97 10.14 -9.16
CA PHE A 211 6.11 10.97 -8.76
C PHE A 211 5.79 12.47 -8.80
N ALA A 212 5.11 12.95 -9.85
CA ALA A 212 4.71 14.34 -9.98
C ALA A 212 3.76 14.76 -8.85
N LEU A 213 2.76 13.92 -8.52
CA LEU A 213 1.84 14.16 -7.41
C LEU A 213 2.59 14.23 -6.08
N ALA A 214 3.55 13.34 -5.87
CA ALA A 214 4.35 13.33 -4.66
C ALA A 214 5.25 14.57 -4.54
N ILE A 215 5.84 15.06 -5.64
CA ILE A 215 6.60 16.32 -5.65
C ILE A 215 5.69 17.51 -5.32
N ILE A 216 4.51 17.58 -5.95
CA ILE A 216 3.55 18.66 -5.68
C ILE A 216 3.16 18.67 -4.21
N ALA A 217 2.95 17.50 -3.60
CA ALA A 217 2.71 17.39 -2.16
C ALA A 217 3.84 18.01 -1.34
N GLY A 218 5.10 17.60 -1.60
CA GLY A 218 6.27 18.14 -0.88
C GLY A 218 6.46 19.66 -1.06
N ILE A 219 6.13 20.20 -2.24
CA ILE A 219 6.19 21.66 -2.47
C ILE A 219 5.11 22.37 -1.65
N LEU A 220 3.88 21.88 -1.64
CA LEU A 220 2.75 22.47 -0.92
C LEU A 220 2.87 22.35 0.60
N GLU A 221 3.55 21.32 1.09
CA GLU A 221 3.92 21.15 2.50
C GLU A 221 5.00 22.14 2.98
N GLY A 222 5.44 23.07 2.11
CA GLY A 222 6.46 24.06 2.45
C GLY A 222 7.86 23.45 2.62
N SER A 223 8.06 22.20 2.19
CA SER A 223 9.34 21.50 2.37
C SER A 223 10.38 21.88 1.32
N PHE A 224 10.01 22.68 0.31
CA PHE A 224 10.86 23.10 -0.82
C PHE A 224 11.34 24.55 -0.74
N ILE A 225 11.01 25.30 0.32
CA ILE A 225 11.48 26.67 0.58
C ILE A 225 12.21 26.69 1.92
#